data_AF-A0A374W5N0-F1
#
_entry.id   AF-A0A374W5N0-F1
#
_cell.length_a   1.000
_cell.length_b   1.000
_cell.length_c   1.000
_cell.angle_alpha   90.00
_cell.angle_beta   90.00
_cell.angle_gamma   90.00
#
_symmetry.space_group_name_H-M   'P 1'
#
loop_
_entity.id
_entity.type
_entity.pdbx_description
1 polymer ?
#
loop_
_entity_poly.entity_id
_entity_poly.type
_entity_poly.pdbx_seq_one_letter_code
_entity_poly.pdbx_strand_id
1 'polypeptide(L)'
;MRKVYYIYNPRTQTYDRIYPTVRQRALSILRRLFIGMGLGASCFIILLLLFGSPSEKELRTENSRLLAQYNVLSKRLEQALGVLQDIQQRDDNLYRVIFMADPVPEAIRKAGYGGTNRYEQLMDMANADLVINTTQKLDLLNRQLYIQSRSFDEVISMCKKHDEMLKCIPAIQPVSNKDLRQTASGYGTRIDPIYGTTKFHSGMDFSAPLGTDVYATGDGVVVKAGWETGYGNTVEIDHGFGYFTRYAHLKDYQTRVGKKVVRGEIIGHVGSTGKSTGPHLHYEVHVKGQVVNPINYYFMDLSAEDYDKMIQMAANHGKVFD
;
A
#
# COMPACT_ATOMS: atom_id res chain seq x y z
N MET A 1 34.78 12.99 -79.93
CA MET A 1 36.17 13.22 -80.37
C MET A 1 37.13 12.30 -79.59
N ARG A 2 38.06 11.59 -80.26
CA ARG A 2 39.06 10.72 -79.58
C ARG A 2 40.02 11.62 -78.77
N LYS A 3 40.21 11.37 -77.47
CA LYS A 3 41.25 12.05 -76.68
C LYS A 3 42.63 11.70 -77.25
N VAL A 4 43.35 12.73 -77.70
CA VAL A 4 44.70 12.64 -78.28
C VAL A 4 45.69 12.92 -77.16
N TYR A 5 46.65 12.01 -76.96
CA TYR A 5 47.76 12.22 -76.04
C TYR A 5 49.00 12.53 -76.88
N TYR A 6 49.84 13.44 -76.40
CA TYR A 6 51.07 13.84 -77.07
C TYR A 6 52.25 13.36 -76.23
N ILE A 7 53.18 12.63 -76.84
CA ILE A 7 54.48 12.33 -76.23
C ILE A 7 55.54 13.12 -76.98
N TYR A 8 56.41 13.80 -76.24
CA TYR A 8 57.53 14.53 -76.79
C TYR A 8 58.58 13.55 -77.30
N ASN A 9 58.98 13.68 -78.57
CA ASN A 9 60.02 12.86 -79.18
C ASN A 9 61.34 13.63 -79.16
N PRO A 10 62.30 13.28 -78.28
CA PRO A 10 63.54 14.05 -78.11
C PRO A 10 64.48 13.97 -79.32
N ARG A 11 64.24 13.08 -80.29
CA ARG A 11 65.05 12.97 -81.52
C ARG A 11 64.57 13.89 -82.63
N THR A 12 63.27 14.14 -82.72
CA THR A 12 62.68 15.00 -83.76
C THR A 12 62.23 16.36 -83.20
N GLN A 13 62.32 16.57 -81.89
CA GLN A 13 61.84 17.74 -81.15
C GLN A 13 60.34 18.06 -81.37
N THR A 14 59.56 17.08 -81.85
CA THR A 14 58.12 17.22 -82.13
C THR A 14 57.28 16.44 -81.12
N TYR A 15 56.00 16.82 -81.01
CA TYR A 15 55.02 16.09 -80.22
C TYR A 15 54.25 15.11 -81.09
N ASP A 16 54.49 13.81 -80.88
CA ASP A 16 53.84 12.76 -81.64
C ASP A 16 52.49 12.39 -81.01
N ARG A 17 51.45 12.28 -81.84
CA ARG A 17 50.09 11.92 -81.42
C ARG A 17 50.01 10.43 -81.19
N ILE A 18 49.76 10.03 -79.94
CA ILE A 18 49.57 8.62 -79.57
C ILE A 18 48.11 8.38 -79.21
N TYR A 19 47.53 7.38 -79.86
CA TYR A 19 46.20 6.88 -79.52
C TYR A 19 46.35 5.70 -78.56
N PRO A 20 45.80 5.78 -77.33
CA PRO A 20 45.87 4.67 -76.41
C PRO A 20 45.17 3.46 -77.03
N THR A 21 45.83 2.31 -76.94
CA THR A 21 45.32 1.02 -77.44
C THR A 21 44.05 0.62 -76.70
N VAL A 22 43.23 -0.25 -77.31
CA VAL A 22 41.97 -0.72 -76.70
C VAL A 22 42.21 -1.31 -75.30
N ARG A 23 43.30 -2.08 -75.14
CA ARG A 23 43.72 -2.66 -73.85
C ARG A 23 44.06 -1.60 -72.80
N GLN A 24 44.79 -0.55 -73.15
CA GLN A 24 45.16 0.53 -72.20
C GLN A 24 43.95 1.35 -71.75
N ARG A 25 42.98 1.58 -72.64
CA ARG A 25 41.71 2.22 -72.27
C ARG A 25 40.90 1.35 -71.31
N ALA A 26 40.78 0.06 -71.62
CA ALA A 26 40.10 -0.90 -70.75
C ALA A 26 40.74 -0.95 -69.35
N LEU A 27 42.08 -1.02 -69.27
CA LEU A 27 42.80 -1.01 -67.99
C LEU A 27 42.60 0.29 -67.20
N SER A 28 42.60 1.45 -67.89
CA SER A 28 42.37 2.75 -67.24
C SER A 28 40.95 2.86 -66.68
N ILE A 29 39.96 2.33 -67.39
CA ILE A 29 38.56 2.29 -66.93
C ILE A 29 38.45 1.36 -65.71
N LEU A 30 39.04 0.16 -65.78
CA LEU A 30 39.04 -0.80 -64.67
C LEU A 30 39.66 -0.21 -63.39
N ARG A 31 40.82 0.45 -63.51
CA ARG A 31 41.48 1.09 -62.36
C ARG A 31 40.60 2.18 -61.73
N ARG A 32 39.92 3.00 -62.54
CA ARG A 32 39.01 4.03 -62.01
C ARG A 32 37.80 3.41 -61.31
N LEU A 33 37.27 2.31 -61.84
CA LEU A 33 36.19 1.55 -61.21
C LEU A 33 36.63 1.01 -59.84
N PHE A 34 37.82 0.40 -59.73
CA PHE A 34 38.35 -0.08 -58.46
C PHE A 34 38.53 1.03 -57.42
N ILE A 35 39.11 2.18 -57.82
CA ILE A 35 39.26 3.34 -56.92
C ILE A 35 37.88 3.87 -56.49
N GLY A 36 36.93 3.96 -57.42
CA GLY A 36 35.56 4.39 -57.13
C GLY A 36 34.84 3.44 -56.18
N MET A 37 34.98 2.12 -56.35
CA MET A 37 34.43 1.12 -55.44
C MET A 37 35.06 1.20 -54.05
N GLY A 38 36.37 1.40 -53.95
CA GLY A 38 37.06 1.56 -52.66
C GLY A 38 36.63 2.82 -51.91
N LEU A 39 36.49 3.95 -52.60
CA LEU A 39 35.96 5.20 -52.02
C LEU A 39 34.49 5.04 -51.62
N GLY A 40 33.68 4.38 -52.44
CA GLY A 40 32.28 4.07 -52.13
C GLY A 40 32.14 3.19 -50.89
N ALA A 41 32.92 2.11 -50.80
CA ALA A 41 32.94 1.22 -49.64
C ALA A 41 33.41 1.96 -48.38
N SER A 42 34.46 2.78 -48.48
CA SER A 42 34.96 3.57 -47.34
C SER A 42 33.92 4.59 -46.87
N CYS A 43 33.27 5.30 -47.80
CA CYS A 43 32.18 6.23 -47.50
C CYS A 43 31.00 5.50 -46.84
N PHE A 44 30.64 4.32 -47.34
CA PHE A 44 29.57 3.49 -46.76
C PHE A 44 29.90 3.00 -45.34
N ILE A 45 31.13 2.54 -45.09
CA ILE A 45 31.59 2.15 -43.75
C ILE A 45 31.56 3.34 -42.79
N ILE A 46 32.07 4.51 -43.21
CA ILE A 46 32.03 5.74 -42.41
C ILE A 46 30.57 6.11 -42.09
N LEU A 47 29.66 5.98 -43.05
CA LEU A 47 28.24 6.25 -42.86
C LEU A 47 27.62 5.27 -41.85
N LEU A 48 27.93 3.98 -41.93
CA LEU A 48 27.50 2.98 -40.94
C LEU A 48 28.06 3.25 -39.54
N LEU A 49 29.30 3.73 -39.42
CA LEU A 49 29.91 4.05 -38.12
C LEU A 49 29.33 5.34 -37.51
N LEU A 50 28.99 6.33 -38.34
CA LEU A 50 28.44 7.62 -37.87
C LEU A 50 26.94 7.54 -37.54
N PHE A 51 26.16 6.82 -38.35
CA PHE A 51 24.70 6.79 -38.23
C PHE A 51 24.15 5.48 -37.66
N GLY A 52 24.99 4.45 -37.51
CA GLY A 52 24.56 3.11 -37.11
C GLY A 52 23.74 2.40 -38.20
N SER A 53 23.53 1.10 -38.03
CA SER A 53 22.60 0.35 -38.88
C SER A 53 21.14 0.63 -38.44
N PRO A 54 20.16 0.72 -39.36
CA PRO A 54 18.74 0.82 -38.99
C PRO A 54 18.30 -0.27 -38.00
N SER A 55 18.81 -1.49 -38.16
CA SER A 55 18.54 -2.62 -37.25
C SER A 55 19.10 -2.37 -35.84
N GLU A 56 20.25 -1.72 -35.70
CA GLU A 56 20.81 -1.37 -34.40
C GLU A 56 19.94 -0.32 -33.69
N LYS A 57 19.43 0.67 -34.44
CA LYS A 57 18.50 1.67 -33.90
C LYS A 57 17.18 1.03 -33.45
N GLU A 58 16.65 0.09 -34.22
CA GLU A 58 15.46 -0.68 -33.85
C GLU A 58 15.70 -1.48 -32.57
N LEU A 59 16.80 -2.24 -32.49
CA LEU A 59 17.18 -3.00 -31.30
C LEU A 59 17.36 -2.12 -30.06
N ARG A 60 17.98 -0.93 -30.20
CA ARG A 60 18.11 0.02 -29.08
C ARG A 60 16.75 0.54 -28.62
N THR A 61 15.84 0.79 -29.56
CA THR A 61 14.47 1.25 -29.25
C THR A 61 13.68 0.14 -28.56
N GLU A 62 13.78 -1.10 -29.05
CA GLU A 62 13.15 -2.27 -28.45
C GLU A 62 13.70 -2.55 -27.04
N ASN A 63 15.02 -2.51 -26.86
CA ASN A 63 15.64 -2.68 -25.55
C ASN A 63 15.19 -1.59 -24.56
N SER A 64 15.17 -0.33 -24.99
CA SER A 64 14.66 0.78 -24.18
C SER A 64 13.18 0.59 -23.79
N ARG A 65 12.37 0.07 -24.71
CA ARG A 65 10.95 -0.25 -24.47
C ARG A 65 10.80 -1.41 -23.47
N LEU A 66 11.60 -2.48 -23.61
CA LEU A 66 11.60 -3.62 -22.69
C LEU A 66 12.02 -3.18 -21.28
N LEU A 67 13.04 -2.34 -21.15
CA LEU A 67 13.45 -1.76 -19.87
C LEU A 67 12.33 -0.92 -19.24
N ALA A 68 11.63 -0.11 -20.03
CA ALA A 68 10.48 0.65 -19.53
C ALA A 68 9.33 -0.27 -19.06
N GLN A 69 9.01 -1.33 -19.81
CA GLN A 69 8.01 -2.32 -19.42
C GLN A 69 8.40 -3.05 -18.13
N TYR A 70 9.67 -3.41 -17.99
CA TYR A 70 10.20 -4.01 -16.77
C TYR A 70 10.03 -3.06 -15.57
N ASN A 71 10.38 -1.78 -15.71
CA ASN A 71 10.25 -0.82 -14.62
C ASN A 71 8.79 -0.68 -14.15
N VAL A 72 7.83 -0.71 -15.08
CA VAL A 72 6.40 -0.74 -14.75
C VAL A 72 6.05 -2.01 -13.97
N LEU A 73 6.54 -3.17 -14.38
CA LEU A 73 6.29 -4.44 -13.68
C LEU A 73 6.91 -4.46 -12.28
N SER A 74 8.16 -4.00 -12.14
CA SER A 74 8.83 -3.88 -10.84
C SER A 74 8.06 -2.96 -9.90
N LYS A 75 7.55 -1.82 -10.38
CA LYS A 75 6.72 -0.92 -9.58
C LYS A 75 5.40 -1.57 -9.14
N ARG A 76 4.76 -2.36 -10.01
CA ARG A 76 3.55 -3.11 -9.65
C ARG A 76 3.84 -4.18 -8.58
N LEU A 77 5.00 -4.83 -8.66
CA LEU A 77 5.43 -5.80 -7.66
C LEU A 77 5.66 -5.15 -6.29
N GLU A 78 6.28 -3.97 -6.25
CA GLU A 78 6.43 -3.18 -5.02
C GLU A 78 5.08 -2.74 -4.44
N GLN A 79 4.15 -2.32 -5.29
CA GLN A 79 2.78 -2.02 -4.86
C GLN A 79 2.08 -3.25 -4.27
N ALA A 80 2.22 -4.42 -4.89
CA ALA A 80 1.64 -5.66 -4.38
C ALA A 80 2.24 -6.07 -3.03
N LEU A 81 3.55 -5.89 -2.83
CA LEU A 81 4.21 -6.10 -1.54
C LEU A 81 3.70 -5.12 -0.48
N GLY A 82 3.49 -3.85 -0.83
CA GLY A 82 2.90 -2.85 0.06
C GLY A 82 1.48 -3.24 0.51
N VAL A 83 0.61 -3.61 -0.44
CA VAL A 83 -0.74 -4.10 -0.12
C VAL A 83 -0.70 -5.33 0.77
N LEU A 84 0.22 -6.28 0.52
CA LEU A 84 0.35 -7.46 1.36
C LEU A 84 0.83 -7.10 2.78
N GLN A 85 1.71 -6.12 2.92
CA GLN A 85 2.13 -5.60 4.21
C GLN A 85 0.94 -4.98 4.97
N ASP A 86 0.10 -4.20 4.31
CA ASP A 86 -1.11 -3.62 4.93
C ASP A 86 -2.07 -4.71 5.39
N ILE A 87 -2.24 -5.77 4.59
CA ILE A 87 -3.04 -6.95 4.96
C ILE A 87 -2.44 -7.67 6.18
N GLN A 88 -1.12 -7.86 6.23
CA GLN A 88 -0.43 -8.46 7.37
C GLN A 88 -0.60 -7.63 8.65
N GLN A 89 -0.49 -6.31 8.54
CA GLN A 89 -0.72 -5.39 9.67
C GLN A 89 -2.17 -5.45 10.14
N ARG A 90 -3.13 -5.51 9.22
CA ARG A 90 -4.54 -5.70 9.57
C ARG A 90 -4.76 -7.05 10.26
N ASP A 91 -4.13 -8.11 9.80
CA ASP A 91 -4.22 -9.42 10.45
C ASP A 91 -3.71 -9.38 11.89
N ASP A 92 -2.51 -8.83 12.12
CA ASP A 92 -1.93 -8.74 13.47
C ASP A 92 -2.71 -7.80 14.38
N ASN A 93 -3.07 -6.61 13.90
CA ASN A 93 -3.59 -5.53 14.74
C ASN A 93 -5.12 -5.54 14.86
N LEU A 94 -5.82 -6.24 13.95
CA LEU A 94 -7.27 -6.36 13.98
C LEU A 94 -7.67 -7.79 14.34
N TYR A 95 -7.45 -8.75 13.42
CA TYR A 95 -8.02 -10.09 13.59
C TYR A 95 -7.41 -10.82 14.79
N ARG A 96 -6.10 -10.80 14.94
CA ARG A 96 -5.43 -11.49 16.04
C ARG A 96 -5.67 -10.81 17.39
N VAL A 97 -5.77 -9.48 17.43
CA VAL A 97 -6.24 -8.74 18.63
C VAL A 97 -7.68 -9.13 18.98
N ILE A 98 -8.56 -9.23 17.99
CA ILE A 98 -9.95 -9.66 18.16
C ILE A 98 -10.04 -11.08 18.72
N PHE A 99 -9.24 -12.01 18.22
CA PHE A 99 -9.27 -13.40 18.71
C PHE A 99 -8.31 -13.67 19.87
N MET A 100 -7.66 -12.62 20.38
CA MET A 100 -6.64 -12.70 21.43
C MET A 100 -5.53 -13.70 21.13
N ALA A 101 -5.19 -13.82 19.85
CA ALA A 101 -4.12 -14.67 19.35
C ALA A 101 -2.82 -13.87 19.20
N ASP A 102 -1.69 -14.56 19.31
CA ASP A 102 -0.38 -13.94 19.10
C ASP A 102 -0.20 -13.58 17.61
N PRO A 103 0.41 -12.41 17.28
CA PRO A 103 0.69 -12.01 15.91
C PRO A 103 1.64 -13.00 15.23
N VAL A 104 1.58 -13.10 13.89
CA VAL A 104 2.52 -13.98 13.18
C VAL A 104 3.92 -13.38 13.26
N PRO A 105 4.92 -14.11 13.80
CA PRO A 105 6.27 -13.58 13.93
C PRO A 105 6.85 -13.12 12.59
N GLU A 106 7.49 -11.94 12.59
CA GLU A 106 8.12 -11.38 11.39
C GLU A 106 9.17 -12.33 10.79
N ALA A 107 9.89 -13.07 11.65
CA ALA A 107 10.83 -14.10 11.24
C ALA A 107 10.18 -15.16 10.34
N ILE A 108 8.94 -15.57 10.62
CA ILE A 108 8.20 -16.55 9.80
C ILE A 108 7.80 -15.92 8.46
N ARG A 109 7.36 -14.66 8.45
CA ARG A 109 7.00 -13.95 7.21
C ARG A 109 8.20 -13.69 6.31
N LYS A 110 9.36 -13.40 6.91
CA LYS A 110 10.61 -13.04 6.23
C LYS A 110 11.56 -14.23 6.00
N ALA A 111 11.28 -15.42 6.54
CA ALA A 111 12.15 -16.60 6.50
C ALA A 111 12.58 -16.97 5.08
N GLY A 112 13.84 -16.67 4.72
CA GLY A 112 14.44 -16.98 3.42
C GLY A 112 14.40 -18.47 3.07
N TYR A 113 14.59 -18.78 1.80
CA TYR A 113 14.88 -20.15 1.39
C TYR A 113 16.30 -20.51 1.86
N GLY A 114 16.45 -21.47 2.76
CA GLY A 114 17.75 -22.03 3.08
C GLY A 114 18.32 -22.76 1.87
N GLY A 115 19.57 -22.47 1.48
CA GLY A 115 20.25 -23.15 0.38
C GLY A 115 21.18 -22.24 -0.44
N THR A 116 22.08 -22.87 -1.18
CA THR A 116 23.04 -22.21 -2.08
C THR A 116 22.34 -21.51 -3.25
N ASN A 117 23.02 -20.48 -3.76
CA ASN A 117 22.63 -19.48 -4.75
C ASN A 117 21.58 -19.92 -5.81
N ARG A 118 20.27 -19.85 -5.47
CA ARG A 118 19.15 -20.21 -6.38
C ARG A 118 19.08 -19.37 -7.67
N TYR A 119 19.82 -18.26 -7.70
CA TYR A 119 19.82 -17.31 -8.81
C TYR A 119 21.07 -17.43 -9.69
N GLU A 120 21.93 -18.42 -9.44
CA GLU A 120 23.17 -18.66 -10.20
C GLU A 120 22.91 -18.76 -11.70
N GLN A 121 21.87 -19.49 -12.11
CA GLN A 121 21.48 -19.65 -13.52
C GLN A 121 21.02 -18.35 -14.19
N LEU A 122 20.70 -17.32 -13.40
CA LEU A 122 20.28 -16.00 -13.90
C LEU A 122 21.46 -15.04 -14.05
N MET A 123 22.64 -15.37 -13.48
CA MET A 123 23.82 -14.51 -13.51
C MET A 123 24.41 -14.36 -14.93
N ASP A 124 24.22 -15.37 -15.78
CA ASP A 124 24.73 -15.37 -17.15
C ASP A 124 23.80 -14.64 -18.15
N MET A 125 22.65 -14.13 -17.68
CA MET A 125 21.68 -13.45 -18.53
C MET A 125 22.06 -11.98 -18.79
N ALA A 126 21.66 -11.46 -19.96
CA ALA A 126 21.71 -10.03 -20.21
C ALA A 126 20.81 -9.30 -19.19
N ASN A 127 21.37 -8.31 -18.49
CA ASN A 127 20.72 -7.63 -17.36
C ASN A 127 20.43 -8.56 -16.16
N ALA A 128 21.33 -9.49 -15.84
CA ALA A 128 21.22 -10.43 -14.72
C ALA A 128 20.73 -9.80 -13.42
N ASP A 129 21.32 -8.69 -12.98
CA ASP A 129 20.94 -7.99 -11.73
C ASP A 129 19.45 -7.65 -11.67
N LEU A 130 18.90 -7.25 -12.82
CA LEU A 130 17.52 -6.87 -12.97
C LEU A 130 16.60 -8.08 -12.80
N VAL A 131 16.90 -9.16 -13.52
CA VAL A 131 16.14 -10.41 -13.47
C VAL A 131 16.20 -11.00 -12.06
N ILE A 132 17.40 -11.07 -11.47
CA ILE A 132 17.63 -11.60 -10.12
C ILE A 132 16.81 -10.83 -9.08
N ASN A 133 16.84 -9.49 -9.11
CA ASN A 133 16.10 -8.67 -8.15
C ASN A 133 14.59 -8.89 -8.26
N THR A 134 14.04 -8.91 -9.48
CA THR A 134 12.61 -9.19 -9.68
C THR A 134 12.24 -10.59 -9.22
N THR A 135 13.03 -11.61 -9.55
CA THR A 135 12.76 -12.98 -9.10
C THR A 135 12.78 -13.08 -7.58
N GLN A 136 13.75 -12.43 -6.91
CA GLN A 136 13.81 -12.37 -5.45
C GLN A 136 12.57 -11.72 -4.83
N LYS A 137 12.10 -10.58 -5.39
CA LYS A 137 10.88 -9.91 -4.92
C LYS A 137 9.63 -10.76 -5.16
N LEU A 138 9.54 -11.48 -6.28
CA LEU A 138 8.43 -12.39 -6.58
C LEU A 138 8.41 -13.59 -5.63
N ASP A 139 9.58 -14.20 -5.38
CA ASP A 139 9.74 -15.29 -4.42
C ASP A 139 9.31 -14.86 -3.00
N LEU A 140 9.75 -13.66 -2.58
CA LEU A 140 9.35 -13.05 -1.32
C LEU A 140 7.82 -12.87 -1.25
N LEU A 141 7.22 -12.29 -2.29
CA LEU A 141 5.78 -12.06 -2.36
C LEU A 141 5.00 -13.39 -2.26
N ASN A 142 5.36 -14.39 -3.06
CA ASN A 142 4.70 -15.70 -3.08
C ASN A 142 4.73 -16.38 -1.71
N ARG A 143 5.88 -16.33 -1.01
CA ARG A 143 5.99 -16.89 0.34
C ARG A 143 5.12 -16.14 1.34
N GLN A 144 5.20 -14.80 1.34
CA GLN A 144 4.40 -13.99 2.25
C GLN A 144 2.91 -14.19 2.01
N LEU A 145 2.48 -14.37 0.76
CA LEU A 145 1.09 -14.71 0.42
C LEU A 145 0.69 -16.07 0.97
N TYR A 146 1.56 -17.10 0.83
CA TYR A 146 1.29 -18.42 1.39
C TYR A 146 1.12 -18.37 2.92
N ILE A 147 2.04 -17.70 3.62
CA ILE A 147 1.96 -17.53 5.08
C ILE A 147 0.70 -16.75 5.47
N GLN A 148 0.36 -15.69 4.74
CA GLN A 148 -0.84 -14.90 5.00
C GLN A 148 -2.12 -15.72 4.77
N SER A 149 -2.16 -16.54 3.72
CA SER A 149 -3.29 -17.46 3.47
C SER A 149 -3.47 -18.44 4.62
N ARG A 150 -2.39 -19.02 5.14
CA ARG A 150 -2.43 -19.93 6.30
C ARG A 150 -2.88 -19.21 7.57
N SER A 151 -2.45 -17.96 7.76
CA SER A 151 -2.91 -17.13 8.87
C SER A 151 -4.42 -16.91 8.81
N PHE A 152 -4.97 -16.62 7.63
CA PHE A 152 -6.42 -16.47 7.48
C PHE A 152 -7.21 -17.77 7.67
N ASP A 153 -6.69 -18.92 7.28
CA ASP A 153 -7.30 -20.21 7.64
C ASP A 153 -7.42 -20.37 9.16
N GLU A 154 -6.39 -19.95 9.91
CA GLU A 154 -6.37 -19.96 11.37
C GLU A 154 -7.44 -19.00 11.93
N VAL A 155 -7.48 -17.75 11.44
CA VAL A 155 -8.50 -16.76 11.82
C VAL A 155 -9.91 -17.31 11.59
N ILE A 156 -10.18 -17.93 10.44
CA ILE A 156 -11.47 -18.55 10.14
C ILE A 156 -11.78 -19.69 11.12
N SER A 157 -10.78 -20.49 11.51
CA SER A 157 -10.96 -21.54 12.52
C SER A 157 -11.32 -20.95 13.89
N MET A 158 -10.69 -19.84 14.27
CA MET A 158 -10.99 -19.11 15.51
C MET A 158 -12.43 -18.58 15.49
N CYS A 159 -12.86 -17.96 14.38
CA CYS A 159 -14.25 -17.51 14.19
C CYS A 159 -15.26 -18.66 14.42
N LYS A 160 -15.02 -19.82 13.80
CA LYS A 160 -15.94 -20.97 13.90
C LYS A 160 -16.03 -21.54 15.31
N LYS A 161 -14.93 -21.50 16.07
CA LYS A 161 -14.86 -22.05 17.43
C LYS A 161 -15.43 -21.09 18.48
N HIS A 162 -15.49 -19.79 18.18
CA HIS A 162 -15.84 -18.74 19.13
C HIS A 162 -17.04 -17.90 18.67
N ASP A 163 -18.12 -18.55 18.23
CA ASP A 163 -19.36 -17.85 17.82
C ASP A 163 -19.95 -16.97 18.94
N GLU A 164 -19.83 -17.42 20.20
CA GLU A 164 -20.25 -16.62 21.36
C GLU A 164 -19.36 -15.38 21.55
N MET A 165 -18.03 -15.54 21.46
CA MET A 165 -17.09 -14.42 21.53
C MET A 165 -17.35 -13.41 20.42
N LEU A 166 -17.68 -13.87 19.21
CA LEU A 166 -17.99 -13.01 18.08
C LEU A 166 -19.16 -12.06 18.35
N LYS A 167 -20.11 -12.45 19.21
CA LYS A 167 -21.23 -11.60 19.63
C LYS A 167 -20.81 -10.62 20.73
N CYS A 168 -19.85 -11.00 21.57
CA CYS A 168 -19.30 -10.19 22.65
C CYS A 168 -18.37 -9.06 22.18
N ILE A 169 -17.71 -9.18 21.02
CA ILE A 169 -16.78 -8.13 20.54
C ILE A 169 -17.54 -6.79 20.39
N PRO A 170 -17.00 -5.66 20.85
CA PRO A 170 -17.66 -4.35 20.76
C PRO A 170 -17.58 -3.76 19.33
N ALA A 171 -18.22 -4.41 18.36
CA ALA A 171 -17.88 -4.33 16.95
C ALA A 171 -18.71 -3.36 16.08
N ILE A 172 -19.57 -2.57 16.72
CA ILE A 172 -20.43 -1.57 16.07
C ILE A 172 -20.22 -0.19 16.69
N GLN A 173 -20.65 0.87 16.01
CA GLN A 173 -20.64 2.19 16.63
C GLN A 173 -21.72 2.28 17.72
N PRO A 174 -21.44 2.94 18.85
CA PRO A 174 -22.42 3.12 19.93
C PRO A 174 -23.51 4.14 19.59
N VAL A 175 -23.34 4.93 18.52
CA VAL A 175 -24.31 5.91 18.01
C VAL A 175 -24.40 5.74 16.49
N SER A 176 -25.61 5.84 15.92
CA SER A 176 -25.80 5.69 14.48
C SER A 176 -25.22 6.85 13.68
N ASN A 177 -24.56 6.56 12.56
CA ASN A 177 -23.99 7.58 11.65
C ASN A 177 -25.00 8.65 11.21
N LYS A 178 -26.29 8.29 11.06
CA LYS A 178 -27.36 9.22 10.66
C LYS A 178 -27.63 10.31 11.71
N ASP A 179 -27.31 10.04 12.97
CA ASP A 179 -27.60 10.91 14.11
C ASP A 179 -26.36 11.72 14.54
N LEU A 180 -25.22 11.48 13.92
CA LEU A 180 -23.99 12.24 14.17
C LEU A 180 -24.12 13.64 13.59
N ARG A 181 -23.95 14.66 14.43
CA ARG A 181 -23.81 16.05 13.97
C ARG A 181 -22.42 16.29 13.38
N GLN A 182 -21.42 15.66 13.96
CA GLN A 182 -20.01 15.69 13.56
C GLN A 182 -19.38 14.35 13.91
N THR A 183 -18.35 13.96 13.16
CA THR A 183 -17.63 12.70 13.35
C THR A 183 -16.81 12.70 14.63
N ALA A 184 -16.52 11.51 15.13
CA ALA A 184 -16.02 11.33 16.48
C ALA A 184 -14.59 11.86 16.70
N SER A 185 -14.34 12.52 17.85
CA SER A 185 -13.01 13.00 18.23
C SER A 185 -12.14 11.87 18.75
N GLY A 186 -10.88 11.79 18.29
CA GLY A 186 -10.03 10.61 18.40
C GLY A 186 -9.40 10.33 19.78
N TYR A 187 -9.01 9.07 19.96
CA TYR A 187 -8.19 8.54 21.04
C TYR A 187 -6.74 9.03 20.96
N GLY A 188 -6.11 9.30 22.11
CA GLY A 188 -4.69 9.70 22.18
C GLY A 188 -4.44 11.03 22.88
N THR A 189 -3.20 11.52 22.81
CA THR A 189 -2.79 12.76 23.48
C THR A 189 -3.38 14.00 22.78
N ARG A 190 -4.17 14.79 23.52
CA ARG A 190 -4.78 16.04 23.04
C ARG A 190 -4.72 17.14 24.12
N ILE A 191 -5.10 18.36 23.75
CA ILE A 191 -5.27 19.45 24.72
C ILE A 191 -6.66 19.31 25.35
N ASP A 192 -6.73 19.23 26.67
CA ASP A 192 -7.98 19.26 27.45
C ASP A 192 -8.66 20.62 27.22
N PRO A 193 -9.89 20.66 26.69
CA PRO A 193 -10.58 21.90 26.29
C PRO A 193 -11.02 22.73 27.49
N ILE A 194 -11.09 22.14 28.68
CA ILE A 194 -11.53 22.81 29.91
C ILE A 194 -10.33 23.35 30.68
N TYR A 195 -9.24 22.59 30.77
CA TYR A 195 -8.04 22.97 31.52
C TYR A 195 -6.92 23.55 30.66
N GLY A 196 -6.97 23.40 29.33
CA GLY A 196 -5.94 23.88 28.40
C GLY A 196 -4.61 23.11 28.48
N THR A 197 -4.57 21.96 29.16
CA THR A 197 -3.35 21.17 29.38
C THR A 197 -3.32 19.93 28.49
N THR A 198 -2.11 19.41 28.21
CA THR A 198 -1.97 18.15 27.49
C THR A 198 -2.48 16.99 28.35
N LYS A 199 -3.43 16.22 27.83
CA LYS A 199 -4.04 15.06 28.49
C LYS A 199 -4.27 13.93 27.50
N PHE A 200 -4.11 12.69 27.95
CA PHE A 200 -4.44 11.52 27.16
C PHE A 200 -5.95 11.27 27.18
N HIS A 201 -6.56 11.19 26.00
CA HIS A 201 -7.95 10.85 25.80
C HIS A 201 -8.11 9.34 25.60
N SER A 202 -8.75 8.68 26.57
CA SER A 202 -8.92 7.23 26.65
C SER A 202 -10.06 6.68 25.79
N GLY A 203 -10.73 7.50 24.99
CA GLY A 203 -11.91 7.08 24.26
C GLY A 203 -12.06 7.76 22.92
N MET A 204 -13.29 7.73 22.43
CA MET A 204 -13.73 8.44 21.24
C MET A 204 -15.06 9.15 21.54
N ASP A 205 -15.18 10.41 21.11
CA ASP A 205 -16.33 11.25 21.46
C ASP A 205 -17.28 11.40 20.27
N PHE A 206 -18.51 10.93 20.39
CA PHE A 206 -19.52 11.01 19.35
C PHE A 206 -20.45 12.19 19.58
N SER A 207 -20.30 13.25 18.78
CA SER A 207 -21.17 14.44 18.84
C SER A 207 -22.52 14.16 18.20
N ALA A 208 -23.58 14.11 19.01
CA ALA A 208 -24.95 13.85 18.59
C ALA A 208 -25.96 14.73 19.38
N PRO A 209 -27.19 14.92 18.89
CA PRO A 209 -28.23 15.61 19.65
C PRO A 209 -28.45 15.01 21.04
N LEU A 210 -28.85 15.87 21.99
CA LEU A 210 -29.28 15.41 23.32
C LEU A 210 -30.46 14.46 23.17
N GLY A 211 -30.38 13.28 23.78
CA GLY A 211 -31.43 12.27 23.72
C GLY A 211 -31.30 11.26 22.56
N THR A 212 -30.27 11.35 21.72
CA THR A 212 -29.98 10.31 20.71
C THR A 212 -29.72 8.96 21.36
N ASP A 213 -30.23 7.88 20.78
CA ASP A 213 -30.04 6.52 21.27
C ASP A 213 -28.55 6.13 21.35
N VAL A 214 -28.18 5.47 22.45
CA VAL A 214 -26.87 4.85 22.64
C VAL A 214 -27.03 3.34 22.71
N TYR A 215 -26.25 2.62 21.90
CA TYR A 215 -26.36 1.18 21.72
C TYR A 215 -25.20 0.42 22.39
N ALA A 216 -25.50 -0.74 22.97
CA ALA A 216 -24.48 -1.71 23.37
C ALA A 216 -23.72 -2.20 22.14
N THR A 217 -22.39 -2.17 22.17
CA THR A 217 -21.56 -2.47 20.98
C THR A 217 -21.22 -3.95 20.84
N GLY A 218 -21.52 -4.74 21.87
CA GLY A 218 -21.40 -6.19 21.91
C GLY A 218 -22.36 -6.79 22.93
N ASP A 219 -22.58 -8.09 22.84
CA ASP A 219 -23.31 -8.85 23.85
C ASP A 219 -22.54 -8.81 25.19
N GLY A 220 -23.24 -8.70 26.31
CA GLY A 220 -22.58 -8.60 27.61
C GLY A 220 -23.51 -8.45 28.79
N VAL A 221 -22.95 -8.14 29.95
CA VAL A 221 -23.65 -7.88 31.20
C VAL A 221 -23.31 -6.46 31.66
N VAL A 222 -24.33 -5.67 31.97
CA VAL A 222 -24.14 -4.34 32.54
C VAL A 222 -23.57 -4.48 33.95
N VAL A 223 -22.36 -3.99 34.17
CA VAL A 223 -21.69 -4.02 35.47
C VAL A 223 -21.80 -2.69 36.21
N LYS A 224 -22.12 -1.60 35.49
CA LYS A 224 -22.40 -0.29 36.07
C LYS A 224 -23.49 0.44 35.30
N ALA A 225 -24.38 1.12 36.03
CA ALA A 225 -25.31 2.11 35.51
C ALA A 225 -25.52 3.15 36.62
N GLY A 226 -24.79 4.26 36.56
CA GLY A 226 -24.78 5.25 37.64
C GLY A 226 -23.80 6.39 37.41
N TRP A 227 -23.75 7.31 38.38
CA TRP A 227 -22.86 8.47 38.33
C TRP A 227 -21.40 8.08 38.57
N GLU A 228 -20.50 8.61 37.76
CA GLU A 228 -19.06 8.52 37.92
C GLU A 228 -18.43 9.93 37.85
N THR A 229 -17.45 10.18 38.70
CA THR A 229 -16.84 11.51 38.79
C THR A 229 -16.09 11.83 37.49
N GLY A 230 -16.34 13.00 36.91
CA GLY A 230 -15.80 13.39 35.61
C GLY A 230 -16.60 12.86 34.43
N TYR A 231 -16.99 11.59 34.43
CA TYR A 231 -17.76 10.96 33.34
C TYR A 231 -19.28 11.24 33.39
N GLY A 232 -19.81 11.66 34.53
CA GLY A 232 -21.25 11.89 34.71
C GLY A 232 -22.03 10.58 34.72
N ASN A 233 -23.22 10.57 34.13
CA ASN A 233 -24.00 9.35 34.02
C ASN A 233 -23.29 8.36 33.08
N THR A 234 -22.98 7.18 33.62
CA THR A 234 -22.12 6.20 32.96
C THR A 234 -22.75 4.82 32.98
N VAL A 235 -22.67 4.13 31.84
CA VAL A 235 -22.94 2.69 31.73
C VAL A 235 -21.62 1.99 31.42
N GLU A 236 -21.38 0.86 32.07
CA GLU A 236 -20.25 -0.01 31.77
C GLU A 236 -20.75 -1.44 31.54
N ILE A 237 -20.25 -2.08 30.49
CA ILE A 237 -20.64 -3.43 30.07
C ILE A 237 -19.41 -4.32 30.06
N ASP A 238 -19.48 -5.44 30.78
CA ASP A 238 -18.55 -6.55 30.66
C ASP A 238 -19.08 -7.50 29.58
N HIS A 239 -18.35 -7.61 28.48
CA HIS A 239 -18.71 -8.47 27.36
C HIS A 239 -18.17 -9.89 27.54
N GLY A 240 -17.41 -10.16 28.60
CA GLY A 240 -16.67 -11.40 28.76
C GLY A 240 -15.44 -11.45 27.85
N PHE A 241 -14.69 -12.55 27.96
CA PHE A 241 -13.45 -12.78 27.21
C PHE A 241 -12.39 -11.67 27.36
N GLY A 242 -12.52 -10.77 28.34
CA GLY A 242 -11.61 -9.64 28.54
C GLY A 242 -11.99 -8.36 27.80
N TYR A 243 -13.16 -8.31 27.14
CA TYR A 243 -13.72 -7.10 26.54
C TYR A 243 -14.60 -6.35 27.52
N PHE A 244 -14.43 -5.03 27.55
CA PHE A 244 -15.22 -4.14 28.38
C PHE A 244 -15.42 -2.81 27.67
N THR A 245 -16.59 -2.20 27.86
CA THR A 245 -16.91 -0.89 27.26
C THR A 245 -17.49 0.07 28.28
N ARG A 246 -17.19 1.36 28.08
CA ARG A 246 -17.72 2.46 28.88
C ARG A 246 -18.46 3.45 27.99
N TYR A 247 -19.61 3.91 28.46
CA TYR A 247 -20.49 4.89 27.82
C TYR A 247 -20.76 6.01 28.81
N ALA A 248 -20.20 7.20 28.59
CA ALA A 248 -20.21 8.30 29.53
C ALA A 248 -20.97 9.54 29.00
N HIS A 249 -21.14 10.52 29.88
CA HIS A 249 -21.90 11.76 29.65
C HIS A 249 -23.38 11.55 29.31
N LEU A 250 -23.96 10.39 29.65
CA LEU A 250 -25.34 10.03 29.29
C LEU A 250 -26.37 10.99 29.91
N LYS A 251 -27.54 11.11 29.28
CA LYS A 251 -28.68 11.83 29.85
C LYS A 251 -29.40 10.98 30.88
N ASP A 252 -29.70 9.74 30.51
CA ASP A 252 -30.43 8.74 31.30
C ASP A 252 -30.04 7.32 30.89
N TYR A 253 -30.53 6.33 31.64
CA TYR A 253 -30.24 4.91 31.44
C TYR A 253 -31.50 4.17 30.96
N GLN A 254 -31.35 3.28 29.96
CA GLN A 254 -32.36 2.30 29.54
C GLN A 254 -31.96 0.87 29.94
N THR A 255 -31.03 0.77 30.90
CA THR A 255 -30.49 -0.48 31.42
C THR A 255 -30.27 -0.41 32.92
N ARG A 256 -29.90 -1.54 33.54
CA ARG A 256 -29.59 -1.66 34.97
C ARG A 256 -28.49 -2.69 35.20
N VAL A 257 -27.77 -2.54 36.31
CA VAL A 257 -26.72 -3.48 36.72
C VAL A 257 -27.27 -4.92 36.76
N GLY A 258 -26.50 -5.86 36.22
CA GLY A 258 -26.85 -7.28 36.09
C GLY A 258 -27.71 -7.63 34.88
N LYS A 259 -28.22 -6.65 34.12
CA LYS A 259 -28.96 -6.91 32.88
C LYS A 259 -28.02 -7.45 31.80
N LYS A 260 -28.38 -8.56 31.18
CA LYS A 260 -27.77 -9.02 29.92
C LYS A 260 -28.27 -8.13 28.79
N VAL A 261 -27.35 -7.64 27.98
CA VAL A 261 -27.66 -6.83 26.80
C VAL A 261 -27.10 -7.51 25.56
N VAL A 262 -27.79 -7.34 24.44
CA VAL A 262 -27.32 -7.81 23.14
C VAL A 262 -26.75 -6.64 22.33
N ARG A 263 -25.85 -6.93 21.41
CA ARG A 263 -25.32 -5.93 20.48
C ARG A 263 -26.47 -5.22 19.75
N GLY A 264 -26.39 -3.88 19.71
CA GLY A 264 -27.42 -3.03 19.11
C GLY A 264 -28.60 -2.73 20.02
N GLU A 265 -28.62 -3.24 21.26
CA GLU A 265 -29.65 -2.88 22.24
C GLU A 265 -29.43 -1.46 22.77
N ILE A 266 -30.51 -0.69 22.89
CA ILE A 266 -30.46 0.66 23.48
C ILE A 266 -30.19 0.55 24.99
N ILE A 267 -29.13 1.20 25.45
CA ILE A 267 -28.70 1.19 26.86
C ILE A 267 -28.87 2.54 27.55
N GLY A 268 -29.13 3.60 26.80
CA GLY A 268 -29.35 4.94 27.31
C GLY A 268 -29.40 5.95 26.17
N HIS A 269 -29.27 7.22 26.51
CA HIS A 269 -29.31 8.30 25.54
C HIS A 269 -28.17 9.29 25.74
N VAL A 270 -27.70 9.88 24.64
CA VAL A 270 -26.68 10.92 24.59
C VAL A 270 -27.07 12.07 25.50
N GLY A 271 -26.12 12.49 26.35
CA GLY A 271 -26.31 13.55 27.31
C GLY A 271 -25.24 14.64 27.20
N SER A 272 -25.08 15.36 28.30
CA SER A 272 -24.01 16.34 28.51
C SER A 272 -23.66 16.40 30.01
N THR A 273 -23.78 15.27 30.72
CA THR A 273 -23.56 15.20 32.17
C THR A 273 -22.08 15.04 32.52
N GLY A 274 -21.70 15.37 33.75
CA GLY A 274 -20.28 15.34 34.16
C GLY A 274 -19.46 16.48 33.55
N LYS A 275 -18.19 16.20 33.23
CA LYS A 275 -17.28 17.15 32.59
C LYS A 275 -17.49 17.09 31.08
N SER A 276 -18.32 17.98 30.54
CA SER A 276 -18.69 17.99 29.12
C SER A 276 -18.92 19.42 28.65
N THR A 277 -18.42 19.75 27.45
CA THR A 277 -18.58 21.08 26.82
C THR A 277 -19.85 21.20 25.98
N GLY A 278 -20.55 20.09 25.73
CA GLY A 278 -21.80 20.05 24.97
C GLY A 278 -22.27 18.61 24.69
N PRO A 279 -23.45 18.42 24.07
CA PRO A 279 -24.01 17.09 23.90
C PRO A 279 -23.13 16.14 23.05
N HIS A 280 -22.65 15.07 23.69
CA HIS A 280 -21.86 14.01 23.06
C HIS A 280 -21.87 12.74 23.92
N LEU A 281 -21.46 11.61 23.33
CA LEU A 281 -21.14 10.37 24.03
C LEU A 281 -19.62 10.19 24.05
N HIS A 282 -19.05 10.04 25.24
CA HIS A 282 -17.68 9.55 25.37
C HIS A 282 -17.70 8.02 25.48
N TYR A 283 -16.94 7.34 24.62
CA TYR A 283 -16.92 5.89 24.50
C TYR A 283 -15.51 5.31 24.60
N GLU A 284 -15.32 4.33 25.49
CA GLU A 284 -14.05 3.63 25.65
C GLU A 284 -14.20 2.14 25.36
N VAL A 285 -13.16 1.54 24.78
CA VAL A 285 -13.01 0.09 24.65
C VAL A 285 -11.80 -0.34 25.47
N HIS A 286 -11.99 -1.37 26.28
CA HIS A 286 -10.96 -1.95 27.13
C HIS A 286 -10.78 -3.41 26.76
N VAL A 287 -9.53 -3.84 26.61
CA VAL A 287 -9.16 -5.23 26.33
C VAL A 287 -8.12 -5.69 27.33
N LYS A 288 -8.42 -6.75 28.07
CA LYS A 288 -7.57 -7.30 29.14
C LYS A 288 -7.13 -6.23 30.14
N GLY A 289 -8.02 -5.30 30.46
CA GLY A 289 -7.78 -4.20 31.42
C GLY A 289 -6.99 -3.01 30.86
N GLN A 290 -6.65 -3.00 29.57
CA GLN A 290 -6.02 -1.86 28.92
C GLN A 290 -6.99 -1.12 28.01
N VAL A 291 -6.99 0.21 28.09
CA VAL A 291 -7.76 1.06 27.19
C VAL A 291 -7.15 1.03 25.80
N VAL A 292 -7.93 0.68 24.79
CA VAL A 292 -7.50 0.59 23.38
C VAL A 292 -8.26 1.58 22.52
N ASN A 293 -7.69 1.94 21.37
CA ASN A 293 -8.37 2.84 20.43
C ASN A 293 -9.66 2.20 19.89
N PRO A 294 -10.85 2.77 20.17
CA PRO A 294 -12.13 2.21 19.75
C PRO A 294 -12.28 2.06 18.22
N ILE A 295 -11.56 2.86 17.43
CA ILE A 295 -11.65 2.87 15.97
C ILE A 295 -11.33 1.53 15.32
N ASN A 296 -10.57 0.69 16.01
CA ASN A 296 -10.19 -0.63 15.55
C ASN A 296 -11.34 -1.65 15.62
N TYR A 297 -12.50 -1.29 16.18
CA TYR A 297 -13.58 -2.24 16.42
C TYR A 297 -14.81 -2.08 15.53
N TYR A 298 -14.99 -0.98 14.79
CA TYR A 298 -16.24 -0.70 14.05
C TYR A 298 -16.42 -1.45 12.71
N PHE A 299 -15.83 -2.63 12.56
CA PHE A 299 -15.71 -3.33 11.28
C PHE A 299 -17.00 -4.03 10.80
N MET A 300 -18.07 -4.09 11.62
CA MET A 300 -19.37 -4.67 11.19
C MET A 300 -20.38 -3.64 10.69
N ASP A 301 -20.19 -2.35 10.98
CA ASP A 301 -21.16 -1.29 10.70
C ASP A 301 -20.75 -0.33 9.58
N LEU A 302 -19.51 -0.45 9.08
CA LEU A 302 -18.95 0.51 8.14
C LEU A 302 -18.58 -0.15 6.81
N SER A 303 -18.98 0.50 5.72
CA SER A 303 -18.37 0.24 4.41
C SER A 303 -16.88 0.62 4.47
N ALA A 304 -16.07 0.07 3.56
CA ALA A 304 -14.65 0.44 3.49
C ALA A 304 -14.45 1.96 3.34
N GLU A 305 -15.32 2.63 2.58
CA GLU A 305 -15.28 4.08 2.40
C GLU A 305 -15.62 4.84 3.68
N ASP A 306 -16.62 4.38 4.45
CA ASP A 306 -17.01 5.02 5.71
C ASP A 306 -15.95 4.80 6.79
N TYR A 307 -15.28 3.64 6.79
CA TYR A 307 -14.17 3.35 7.67
C TYR A 307 -12.98 4.29 7.41
N ASP A 308 -12.60 4.47 6.14
CA ASP A 308 -11.51 5.37 5.77
C ASP A 308 -11.82 6.83 6.14
N LYS A 309 -13.06 7.29 5.91
CA LYS A 309 -13.52 8.61 6.35
C LYS A 309 -13.40 8.77 7.86
N MET A 310 -13.83 7.76 8.63
CA MET A 310 -13.75 7.77 10.09
C MET A 310 -12.29 7.83 10.57
N ILE A 311 -11.37 7.07 9.96
CA ILE A 311 -9.93 7.10 10.29
C ILE A 311 -9.34 8.48 10.03
N GLN A 312 -9.61 9.08 8.87
CA GLN A 312 -9.14 10.42 8.54
C GLN A 312 -9.68 11.47 9.51
N MET A 313 -10.94 11.33 9.93
CA MET A 313 -11.59 12.26 10.85
C MET A 313 -11.11 12.10 12.29
N ALA A 314 -10.88 10.87 12.76
CA ALA A 314 -10.31 10.63 14.10
C ALA A 314 -8.84 11.07 14.21
N ALA A 315 -8.08 10.99 13.10
CA ALA A 315 -6.72 11.52 13.02
C ALA A 315 -6.69 13.06 13.00
N ASN A 316 -7.73 13.69 12.46
CA ASN A 316 -7.92 15.12 12.57
C ASN A 316 -8.42 15.43 14.00
N HIS A 317 -7.51 15.83 14.89
CA HIS A 317 -7.81 16.33 16.24
C HIS A 317 -8.64 17.64 16.20
N GLY A 318 -9.86 17.59 15.67
CA GLY A 318 -10.81 18.68 15.64
C GLY A 318 -11.34 19.05 17.03
N LYS A 319 -12.45 19.78 17.09
CA LYS A 319 -13.06 20.28 18.34
C LYS A 319 -13.17 19.16 19.39
N VAL A 320 -12.63 19.45 20.58
CA VAL A 320 -12.54 18.56 21.72
C VAL A 320 -13.74 18.80 22.64
N PHE A 321 -14.39 17.73 23.12
CA PHE A 321 -15.69 17.85 23.80
C PHE A 321 -15.64 17.74 25.34
N ASP A 322 -14.51 17.34 25.91
CA ASP A 322 -14.35 17.00 27.34
C ASP A 322 -12.94 17.28 27.85
#